data_AF-A0A011M6G0-F1
#
_entry.id   AF-A0A011M6G0-F1
#
_cell.length_a   1.000
_cell.length_b   1.000
_cell.length_c   1.000
_cell.angle_alpha   90.00
_cell.angle_beta   90.00
_cell.angle_gamma   90.00
#
_symmetry.space_group_name_H-M   'P 1'
#
loop_
_entity.id
_entity.type
_entity.pdbx_description
1 polymer ?
#
loop_
_entity_poly.entity_id
_entity_poly.type
_entity_poly.pdbx_seq_one_letter_code
_entity_poly.pdbx_strand_id
1 'polypeptide(L)'
;MTAPLDLERLAGRDDPIGLLLRSLDSLAADPAALQSLAEAVLADLGQKLPPDLRGADGVWALDADAALADALASARERLLAVIGAEDTR
;
A
#
# COMPACT_ATOMS: atom_id res chain seq x y z
N MET A 1 3.39 -26.28 7.44
CA MET A 1 2.92 -25.92 6.08
C MET A 1 1.78 -24.93 6.28
N THR A 2 2.06 -23.63 6.16
CA THR A 2 1.01 -22.60 6.12
C THR A 2 0.27 -22.79 4.80
N ALA A 3 -1.03 -23.07 4.86
CA ALA A 3 -1.84 -23.10 3.64
C ALA A 3 -1.73 -21.72 2.95
N PRO A 4 -1.59 -21.66 1.61
CA PRO A 4 -1.62 -20.38 0.91
C PRO A 4 -2.91 -19.66 1.26
N LEU A 5 -2.83 -18.38 1.66
CA LEU A 5 -4.02 -17.60 2.00
C LEU A 5 -4.91 -17.51 0.76
N ASP A 6 -6.17 -17.92 0.91
CA ASP A 6 -7.19 -17.76 -0.11
C ASP A 6 -7.67 -16.31 -0.13
N LEU A 7 -7.06 -15.51 -1.02
CA LEU A 7 -7.32 -14.09 -1.14
C LEU A 7 -8.75 -13.79 -1.62
N GLU A 8 -9.32 -14.65 -2.47
CA GLU A 8 -10.69 -14.49 -2.95
C GLU A 8 -11.68 -14.68 -1.79
N ARG A 9 -11.44 -15.69 -0.95
CA ARG A 9 -12.23 -15.90 0.27
C ARG A 9 -12.11 -14.73 1.24
N LEU A 10 -10.90 -14.19 1.44
CA LEU A 10 -10.68 -13.05 2.34
C LEU A 10 -11.33 -11.77 1.82
N ALA A 11 -11.19 -11.47 0.53
CA ALA A 11 -11.85 -10.33 -0.10
C ALA A 11 -13.37 -10.46 -0.16
N GLY A 12 -13.92 -11.68 -0.07
CA GLY A 12 -15.37 -11.93 0.05
C GLY A 12 -15.95 -11.71 1.44
N ARG A 13 -15.12 -11.45 2.47
CA ARG A 13 -15.60 -11.22 3.84
C ARG A 13 -16.34 -9.89 3.93
N ASP A 14 -17.41 -9.86 4.70
CA ASP A 14 -18.18 -8.65 5.00
C ASP A 14 -17.70 -7.99 6.31
N ASP A 15 -16.38 -7.99 6.50
CA ASP A 15 -15.71 -7.45 7.67
C ASP A 15 -14.65 -6.42 7.27
N PRO A 16 -14.03 -5.71 8.24
CA PRO A 16 -13.04 -4.68 7.93
C PRO A 16 -11.84 -5.20 7.10
N ILE A 17 -11.50 -6.48 7.21
CA ILE A 17 -10.41 -7.09 6.45
C ILE A 17 -10.82 -7.26 4.99
N GLY A 18 -12.03 -7.80 4.74
CA GLY A 18 -12.55 -7.92 3.38
C GLY A 18 -12.74 -6.58 2.69
N LEU A 19 -13.20 -5.55 3.43
CA LEU A 19 -13.26 -4.18 2.92
C LEU A 19 -11.88 -3.64 2.55
N LEU A 20 -10.88 -3.80 3.42
CA LEU A 20 -9.52 -3.33 3.18
C LEU A 20 -8.91 -3.96 1.92
N LEU A 21 -9.07 -5.27 1.72
CA LEU A 21 -8.55 -5.96 0.53
C LEU A 21 -9.20 -5.43 -0.76
N ARG A 22 -10.53 -5.26 -0.77
CA ARG A 22 -11.23 -4.67 -1.92
C ARG A 22 -10.79 -3.23 -2.19
N SER A 23 -10.54 -2.44 -1.14
CA SER A 23 -10.00 -1.09 -1.27
C SER A 23 -8.58 -1.07 -1.85
N LEU A 24 -7.71 -1.99 -1.44
CA LEU A 24 -6.36 -2.12 -2.01
C LEU A 24 -6.40 -2.55 -3.48
N ASP A 25 -7.27 -3.50 -3.83
CA ASP A 25 -7.42 -3.95 -5.22
C ASP A 25 -8.02 -2.81 -6.09
N SER A 26 -8.97 -2.04 -5.56
CA SER A 26 -9.51 -0.85 -6.24
C SER A 26 -8.46 0.24 -6.43
N LEU A 27 -7.57 0.44 -5.45
CA LEU A 27 -6.50 1.42 -5.53
C LEU A 27 -5.42 0.98 -6.53
N ALA A 28 -5.11 -0.32 -6.60
CA ALA A 28 -4.18 -0.86 -7.58
C ALA A 28 -4.71 -0.74 -9.03
N ALA A 29 -6.02 -0.75 -9.21
CA ALA A 29 -6.69 -0.57 -10.49
C ALA A 29 -6.84 0.91 -10.92
N ASP A 30 -6.54 1.87 -10.04
CA ASP A 30 -6.66 3.31 -10.30
C ASP A 30 -5.31 4.02 -10.04
N PRO A 31 -4.44 4.11 -11.07
CA PRO A 31 -3.15 4.78 -10.96
C PRO A 31 -3.26 6.24 -10.52
N ALA A 32 -4.32 6.95 -10.92
CA ALA A 32 -4.51 8.35 -10.55
C ALA A 32 -4.85 8.51 -9.06
N ALA A 33 -5.68 7.61 -8.52
CA ALA A 33 -5.95 7.57 -7.09
C ALA A 33 -4.70 7.18 -6.28
N LEU A 34 -3.90 6.23 -6.78
CA LEU A 34 -2.66 5.82 -6.14
C LEU A 34 -1.62 6.96 -6.11
N GLN A 35 -1.47 7.67 -7.23
CA GLN A 35 -0.64 8.87 -7.33
C GLN A 35 -1.11 9.95 -6.34
N SER A 36 -2.41 10.23 -6.29
CA SER A 36 -2.99 11.23 -5.39
C SER A 36 -2.74 10.89 -3.91
N LEU A 37 -2.84 9.61 -3.55
CA LEU A 37 -2.53 9.13 -2.20
C LEU A 37 -1.05 9.33 -1.87
N ALA A 38 -0.16 8.97 -2.80
CA ALA A 38 1.27 9.12 -2.63
C ALA A 38 1.66 10.59 -2.45
N GLU A 39 1.15 11.48 -3.28
CA GLU A 39 1.40 12.92 -3.18
C GLU A 39 1.00 13.48 -1.82
N ALA A 40 -0.17 13.11 -1.29
CA ALA A 40 -0.62 13.55 0.02
C ALA A 40 0.32 13.10 1.16
N VAL A 41 0.77 11.84 1.11
CA VAL A 41 1.69 11.27 2.12
C VAL A 41 3.09 11.88 2.00
N LEU A 42 3.57 12.07 0.77
CA LEU A 42 4.90 12.64 0.51
C LEU A 42 4.96 14.13 0.82
N ALA A 43 3.86 14.86 0.61
CA ALA A 43 3.75 16.26 1.03
C ALA A 43 3.85 16.38 2.56
N ASP A 44 3.13 15.55 3.31
CA ASP A 44 3.23 15.50 4.78
C ASP A 44 4.64 15.12 5.25
N LEU A 45 5.25 14.11 4.62
CA LEU A 45 6.63 13.71 4.91
C LEU A 45 7.61 14.84 4.61
N GLY A 46 7.46 15.53 3.48
CA GLY A 46 8.26 16.69 3.10
C GLY A 46 8.17 17.83 4.12
N GLN A 47 7.00 18.07 4.71
CA GLN A 47 6.85 19.05 5.80
C GLN A 47 7.61 18.65 7.06
N LYS A 48 7.67 17.36 7.38
CA LYS A 48 8.33 16.82 8.58
C LYS A 48 9.84 16.68 8.45
N LEU A 49 10.37 16.60 7.22
CA LEU A 49 11.79 16.44 6.99
C LEU A 49 12.56 17.75 7.15
N PRO A 50 13.76 17.71 7.77
CA PRO A 50 14.72 18.80 7.72
C PRO A 50 15.08 19.17 6.26
N PRO A 51 15.36 20.45 5.97
CA PRO A 51 15.68 20.90 4.62
C PRO A 51 16.91 20.20 4.03
N ASP A 52 17.86 19.76 4.86
CA ASP A 52 19.06 19.03 4.43
C ASP A 52 18.77 17.59 3.94
N LEU A 53 17.60 17.04 4.25
CA LEU A 53 17.18 15.68 3.89
C LEU A 53 16.07 15.65 2.82
N ARG A 54 15.50 16.81 2.47
CA ARG A 54 14.64 16.94 1.29
C ARG A 54 15.59 16.83 0.10
N GLY A 55 15.51 15.73 -0.66
CA GLY A 55 16.41 15.49 -1.79
C GLY A 55 16.54 16.70 -2.71
N ALA A 56 17.65 16.81 -3.45
CA ALA A 56 17.84 17.87 -4.44
C ALA A 56 16.58 17.97 -5.31
N ASP A 57 15.92 19.13 -5.25
CA ASP A 57 14.66 19.48 -5.95
C ASP A 57 13.33 18.98 -5.37
N GLY A 58 13.31 18.26 -4.24
CA GLY A 58 12.05 17.83 -3.60
C GLY A 58 11.23 16.82 -4.41
N VAL A 59 11.84 16.27 -5.47
CA VAL A 59 11.26 15.26 -6.35
C VAL A 59 11.46 13.90 -5.71
N TRP A 60 10.37 13.31 -5.21
CA TRP A 60 10.39 11.95 -4.72
C TRP A 60 10.54 11.00 -5.90
N ALA A 61 11.33 9.93 -5.76
CA ALA A 61 11.48 8.90 -6.81
C ALA A 61 10.20 8.05 -7.04
N LEU A 62 9.04 8.57 -6.63
CA LEU A 62 7.71 7.98 -6.76
C LEU A 62 6.92 8.60 -7.92
N ASP A 63 7.55 9.45 -8.73
CA ASP A 63 6.97 9.99 -9.98
C ASP A 63 6.77 8.93 -11.09
N ALA A 64 7.17 7.68 -10.83
CA ALA A 64 6.95 6.57 -11.75
C ALA A 64 5.80 5.69 -11.25
N ASP A 65 4.72 5.60 -12.03
CA ASP A 65 3.55 4.73 -11.76
C ASP A 65 3.95 3.30 -11.35
N ALA A 66 5.02 2.77 -11.95
CA ALA A 66 5.55 1.44 -11.64
C ALA A 66 6.10 1.34 -10.20
N ALA A 67 6.81 2.37 -9.72
CA ALA A 67 7.35 2.38 -8.37
C ALA A 67 6.24 2.44 -7.32
N LEU A 68 5.14 3.15 -7.62
CA LEU A 68 3.97 3.20 -6.76
C LEU A 68 3.20 1.89 -6.74
N ALA A 69 3.01 1.26 -7.91
CA ALA A 69 2.38 -0.05 -8.00
C ALA A 69 3.18 -1.12 -7.22
N ASP A 70 4.50 -1.12 -7.35
CA ASP A 70 5.38 -2.05 -6.62
C ASP A 70 5.34 -1.79 -5.10
N ALA A 71 5.32 -0.51 -4.69
CA ALA A 71 5.20 -0.14 -3.28
C ALA A 71 3.86 -0.61 -2.68
N LEU A 72 2.76 -0.45 -3.42
CA LEU A 72 1.44 -0.93 -3.03
C LEU A 72 1.39 -2.46 -2.95
N ALA A 73 1.97 -3.16 -3.92
CA ALA A 73 2.06 -4.62 -3.93
C ALA A 73 2.85 -5.13 -2.71
N SER A 74 3.99 -4.53 -2.40
CA SER A 74 4.80 -4.88 -1.22
C SER A 74 4.06 -4.61 0.09
N ALA A 75 3.31 -3.50 0.18
CA ALA A 75 2.48 -3.22 1.36
C ALA A 75 1.37 -4.25 1.54
N ARG A 76 0.70 -4.66 0.45
CA ARG A 76 -0.33 -5.70 0.44
C ARG A 76 0.22 -7.05 0.90
N GLU A 77 1.38 -7.46 0.40
CA GLU A 77 2.05 -8.70 0.83
C GLU A 77 2.37 -8.72 2.32
N ARG A 78 2.94 -7.62 2.84
CA ARG A 78 3.25 -7.49 4.28
C ARG A 78 1.99 -7.58 5.15
N LEU A 79 0.92 -6.91 4.73
CA LEU A 79 -0.36 -6.96 5.44
C LEU A 79 -0.91 -8.40 5.48
N LEU A 80 -0.91 -9.09 4.34
CA LEU A 80 -1.38 -10.47 4.26
C LEU A 80 -0.54 -11.43 5.11
N ALA A 81 0.78 -11.22 5.16
CA ALA A 81 1.66 -12.00 6.03
C ALA A 81 1.32 -11.81 7.52
N VAL A 82 0.99 -10.59 7.94
CA VAL A 82 0.55 -10.30 9.32
C VAL A 82 -0.78 -10.98 9.61
N ILE A 83 -1.79 -10.80 8.74
CA ILE A 83 -3.11 -11.41 8.92
C ILE A 83 -3.01 -12.94 8.98
N GLY A 84 -2.23 -13.55 8.09
CA GLY A 84 -2.02 -15.00 8.08
C GLY A 84 -1.30 -15.52 9.33
N ALA A 85 -0.39 -14.73 9.89
CA ALA A 85 0.29 -15.07 11.15
C ALA A 85 -0.64 -14.97 12.37
N GLU A 86 -1.62 -14.05 12.34
CA GLU A 86 -2.64 -13.93 13.39
C GLU A 86 -3.68 -15.05 13.33
N ASP A 87 -4.07 -15.51 12.14
CA ASP A 87 -5.04 -16.61 11.95
C ASP A 87 -4.50 -17.98 12.41
N THR A 88 -3.17 -18.12 12.48
CA THR A 88 -2.48 -19.35 12.92
C THR A 88 -2.28 -19.42 14.44
N ARG A 89 -2.67 -18.39 15.20
CA ARG A 89 -2.43 -18.25 16.64
C ARG A 89 -3.66 -18.57 17.48
#